data_AF-A0A2U2AMY0-F1
#
_entry.id   AF-A0A2U2AMY0-F1
#
_cell.length_a   1.000
_cell.length_b   1.000
_cell.length_c   1.000
_cell.angle_alpha   90.00
_cell.angle_beta   90.00
_cell.angle_gamma   90.00
#
_symmetry.space_group_name_H-M   'P 1'
#
loop_
_entity.id
_entity.type
_entity.pdbx_description
1 polymer ?
#
loop_
_entity_poly.entity_id
_entity_poly.type
_entity_poly.pdbx_seq_one_letter_code
_entity_poly.pdbx_strand_id
1 'polypeptide(L)'
;MKKIVLLGFISALLVACTPKDEDYYFKHLDKAEEKAKSCNSQLEKILMAGKDEKALAKLKADTECQAAFDALNKQKEIEREKERAERELKRQQELEAKQKATKEAKNRISQSLIDKDWDEIITEYLKQKECNSLAQRNTPECMAWKEIHEEAFKEGEDQLSKENFEALTEQQATYCNLDKRPGSACDVWQKSWNTQNAAIVNQFINDDQRFVETYNQCYDTMEKIRQSDEGRRVKTQLEREVTGSYPCYQIKEAYSKRGLGSGWNIFTKRISL
;
A
#
# COMPACT_ATOMS: atom_id res chain seq x y z
N MET A 1 59.03 -12.50 74.68
CA MET A 1 60.39 -12.31 74.13
C MET A 1 60.50 -13.21 72.91
N LYS A 2 60.57 -12.74 71.66
CA LYS A 2 61.59 -11.87 71.06
C LYS A 2 60.95 -10.83 70.10
N LYS A 3 61.57 -9.65 70.08
CA LYS A 3 61.27 -8.48 69.24
C LYS A 3 61.98 -8.61 67.87
N ILE A 4 61.71 -7.63 67.00
CA ILE A 4 62.53 -7.14 65.85
C ILE A 4 62.16 -7.82 64.50
N VAL A 5 61.85 -7.13 63.40
CA VAL A 5 61.77 -5.69 63.06
C VAL A 5 60.85 -5.54 61.82
N LEU A 6 60.01 -4.51 61.83
CA LEU A 6 59.34 -3.99 60.63
C LEU A 6 60.38 -3.38 59.69
N LEU A 7 60.52 -3.92 58.49
CA LEU A 7 61.11 -3.22 57.35
C LEU A 7 60.02 -3.06 56.30
N GLY A 8 59.37 -1.90 56.38
CA GLY A 8 58.36 -1.48 55.41
C GLY A 8 59.01 -1.25 54.05
N PHE A 9 58.64 -2.08 53.08
CA PHE A 9 58.68 -1.69 51.68
C PHE A 9 57.45 -0.81 51.44
N ILE A 10 57.60 0.49 51.62
CA ILE A 10 56.74 1.46 50.92
C ILE A 10 57.18 1.38 49.46
N SER A 11 56.54 0.49 48.70
CA SER A 11 56.53 0.58 47.25
C SER A 11 55.82 1.88 46.89
N ALA A 12 56.62 2.94 46.76
CA ALA A 12 56.21 4.18 46.14
C ALA A 12 55.76 3.82 44.71
N LEU A 13 54.44 3.74 44.51
CA LEU A 13 53.83 3.87 43.20
C LEU A 13 54.25 5.24 42.66
N LEU A 14 55.35 5.27 41.91
CA LEU A 14 55.59 6.29 40.91
C LEU A 14 54.44 6.17 39.92
N VAL A 15 53.33 6.87 40.21
CA VAL A 15 52.35 7.23 39.19
C VAL A 15 53.10 8.20 38.28
N ALA A 16 53.87 7.67 37.34
CA ALA A 16 54.24 8.40 36.15
C ALA A 16 52.93 8.99 35.63
N CYS A 17 52.86 10.32 35.50
CA CYS A 17 51.72 11.01 34.91
C CYS A 17 51.63 10.60 33.44
N THR A 18 51.11 9.40 33.18
CA THR A 18 50.74 8.95 31.85
C THR A 18 49.60 9.85 31.39
N PRO A 19 49.67 10.39 30.15
CA PRO A 19 48.57 11.15 29.58
C PRO A 19 47.27 10.39 29.76
N LYS A 20 46.23 11.06 30.24
CA LYS A 20 44.90 10.46 30.36
C LYS A 20 44.37 10.13 28.97
N ASP A 21 43.91 8.89 28.80
CA ASP A 21 43.41 8.34 27.55
C ASP A 21 41.88 8.52 27.41
N GLU A 22 41.34 8.08 26.27
CA GLU A 22 39.91 8.19 25.96
C GLU A 22 39.06 7.48 27.01
N ASP A 23 39.46 6.27 27.44
CA ASP A 23 38.71 5.48 28.41
C ASP A 23 38.64 6.15 29.79
N TYR A 24 39.72 6.81 30.22
CA TYR A 24 39.69 7.64 31.42
C TYR A 24 38.66 8.77 31.28
N TYR A 25 38.72 9.53 30.19
CA TYR A 25 37.83 10.67 29.98
C TYR A 25 36.37 10.24 29.76
N PHE A 26 36.14 9.10 29.12
CA PHE A 26 34.81 8.55 28.89
C PHE A 26 34.12 8.12 30.20
N LYS A 27 34.89 7.63 31.18
CA LYS A 27 34.40 7.35 32.55
C LYS A 27 34.24 8.61 33.41
N HIS A 28 34.80 9.74 32.98
CA HIS A 28 34.83 11.01 33.70
C HIS A 28 34.47 12.17 32.76
N LEU A 29 33.24 12.17 32.26
CA LEU A 29 32.77 13.13 31.25
C LEU A 29 32.89 14.59 31.71
N ASP A 30 32.72 14.85 33.00
CA ASP A 30 32.96 16.16 33.63
C ASP A 30 34.39 16.66 33.39
N LYS A 31 35.36 15.78 33.56
CA LYS A 31 36.79 16.07 33.30
C LYS A 31 37.09 16.15 31.81
N ALA A 32 36.37 15.39 30.99
CA ALA A 32 36.48 15.49 29.53
C ALA A 32 35.98 16.84 29.04
N GLU A 33 34.85 17.33 29.56
CA GLU A 33 34.33 18.67 29.27
C GLU A 33 35.29 19.78 29.72
N GLU A 34 35.83 19.68 30.93
CA GLU A 34 36.80 20.64 31.45
C GLU A 34 38.06 20.69 30.57
N LYS A 35 38.61 19.53 30.22
CA LYS A 35 39.79 19.43 29.34
C LYS A 35 39.47 19.98 27.95
N ALA A 36 38.34 19.59 27.35
CA ALA A 36 37.91 20.08 26.04
C ALA A 36 37.73 21.62 26.02
N LYS A 37 37.15 22.21 27.07
CA LYS A 37 37.03 23.67 27.23
C LYS A 37 38.41 24.33 27.30
N SER A 38 39.33 23.76 28.06
CA SER A 38 40.72 24.24 28.13
C SER A 38 41.41 24.18 26.76
N CYS A 39 41.28 23.07 26.03
CA CYS A 39 41.85 22.90 24.68
C CYS A 39 41.25 23.89 23.68
N ASN A 40 39.94 24.12 23.70
CA ASN A 40 39.28 25.12 22.87
C ASN A 40 39.74 26.54 23.19
N SER A 41 39.88 26.89 24.47
CA SER A 41 40.41 28.21 24.86
C SER A 41 41.84 28.43 24.38
N GLN A 42 42.68 27.39 24.40
CA GLN A 42 44.03 27.44 23.84
C GLN A 42 44.00 27.63 22.32
N LEU A 43 43.12 26.91 21.62
CA LEU A 43 42.92 27.07 20.19
C LEU A 43 42.49 28.50 19.83
N GLU A 44 41.51 29.06 20.53
CA GLU A 44 41.04 30.43 20.33
C GLU A 44 42.18 31.46 20.49
N LYS A 45 42.99 31.31 21.54
CA LYS A 45 44.17 32.17 21.75
C LYS A 45 45.17 32.07 20.59
N ILE A 46 45.44 30.87 20.09
CA ILE A 46 46.35 30.64 18.94
C ILE A 46 45.77 31.28 17.66
N LEU A 47 44.46 31.17 17.45
CA LEU A 47 43.79 31.76 16.28
C LEU A 47 43.77 33.29 16.33
N MET A 48 43.55 33.89 17.51
CA MET A 48 43.56 35.34 17.71
C MET A 48 44.97 35.95 17.60
N ALA A 49 46.01 35.21 17.99
CA ALA A 49 47.40 35.66 17.94
C ALA A 49 48.06 35.58 16.54
N GLY A 50 47.29 35.34 15.47
CA GLY A 50 47.81 35.32 14.10
C GLY A 50 48.17 33.93 13.55
N LYS A 51 47.56 32.85 14.07
CA LYS A 51 47.71 31.47 13.60
C LYS A 51 49.16 30.94 13.67
N ASP A 52 49.75 30.95 14.86
CA ASP A 52 51.04 30.27 15.10
C ASP A 52 50.92 28.77 14.74
N GLU A 53 51.50 28.38 13.60
CA GLU A 53 51.44 27.03 13.07
C GLU A 53 52.10 25.99 13.99
N LYS A 54 53.16 26.38 14.72
CA LYS A 54 53.84 25.47 15.65
C LYS A 54 53.02 25.23 16.90
N ALA A 55 52.43 26.29 17.47
CA ALA A 55 51.52 26.17 18.61
C ALA A 55 50.27 25.37 18.24
N LEU A 56 49.73 25.60 17.03
CA LEU A 56 48.60 24.84 16.50
C LEU A 56 48.95 23.35 16.31
N ALA A 57 50.12 23.05 15.73
CA ALA A 57 50.57 21.66 15.56
C ALA A 57 50.75 20.94 16.90
N LYS A 58 51.29 21.64 17.91
CA LYS A 58 51.44 21.09 19.27
C LYS A 58 50.09 20.80 19.92
N LEU A 59 49.13 21.72 19.82
CA LEU A 59 47.78 21.49 20.36
C LEU A 59 47.05 20.36 19.63
N LYS A 60 47.22 20.26 18.30
CA LYS A 60 46.68 19.14 17.52
C LYS A 60 47.28 17.79 17.91
N ALA A 61 48.54 17.76 18.35
CA ALA A 61 49.23 16.56 18.80
C ALA A 61 49.05 16.28 20.30
N ASP A 62 48.28 17.10 21.04
CA ASP A 62 47.99 16.86 22.45
C ASP A 62 47.02 15.69 22.59
N THR A 63 47.56 14.54 23.01
CA THR A 63 46.84 13.28 23.16
C THR A 63 45.74 13.35 24.21
N GLU A 64 45.86 14.20 25.23
CA GLU A 64 44.80 14.37 26.23
C GLU A 64 43.67 15.27 25.69
N CYS A 65 43.98 16.28 24.88
CA CYS A 65 42.95 17.05 24.18
C CYS A 65 42.17 16.15 23.21
N GLN A 66 42.88 15.34 22.42
CA GLN A 66 42.26 14.34 21.53
C GLN A 66 41.37 13.37 22.32
N ALA A 67 41.93 12.71 23.34
CA ALA A 67 41.21 11.77 24.18
C ALA A 67 39.95 12.37 24.84
N ALA A 68 40.01 13.61 25.31
CA ALA A 68 38.85 14.30 25.88
C ALA A 68 37.76 14.59 24.84
N PHE A 69 38.12 15.02 23.63
CA PHE A 69 37.14 15.22 22.55
C PHE A 69 36.54 13.89 22.06
N ASP A 70 37.36 12.85 21.91
CA ASP A 70 36.92 11.53 21.47
C ASP A 70 35.93 10.90 22.47
N ALA A 71 36.24 10.99 23.77
CA ALA A 71 35.33 10.56 24.84
C ALA A 71 33.97 11.29 24.79
N LEU A 72 33.97 12.62 24.59
CA LEU A 72 32.73 13.39 24.47
C LEU A 72 31.97 13.06 23.18
N ASN A 73 32.66 12.82 22.07
CA ASN A 73 32.04 12.43 20.81
C ASN A 73 31.38 11.05 20.90
N LYS A 74 32.07 10.10 21.53
CA LYS A 74 31.55 8.76 21.82
C LYS A 74 30.32 8.79 22.71
N GLN A 75 30.32 9.63 23.75
CA GLN A 75 29.14 9.85 24.59
C GLN A 75 27.96 10.39 23.78
N LYS A 76 28.18 11.41 22.94
CA LYS A 76 27.15 11.97 22.04
C LYS A 76 26.63 10.95 21.03
N GLU A 77 27.46 10.02 20.57
CA GLU A 77 27.02 8.94 19.70
C GLU A 77 26.09 7.97 20.44
N ILE A 78 26.49 7.52 21.63
CA ILE A 78 25.65 6.64 22.48
C ILE A 78 24.32 7.31 22.82
N GLU A 79 24.31 8.60 23.14
CA GLU A 79 23.07 9.36 23.40
C GLU A 79 22.17 9.43 22.17
N ARG A 80 22.74 9.71 20.98
CA ARG A 80 21.99 9.70 19.73
C ARG A 80 21.42 8.32 19.39
N GLU A 81 22.15 7.26 19.65
CA GLU A 81 21.68 5.88 19.45
C GLU A 81 20.55 5.53 20.40
N LYS A 82 20.68 5.86 21.69
CA LYS A 82 19.59 5.69 22.66
C LYS A 82 18.35 6.46 22.26
N GLU A 83 18.50 7.72 21.87
CA GLU A 83 17.37 8.55 21.42
C GLU A 83 16.70 7.97 20.16
N ARG A 84 17.50 7.44 19.21
CA ARG A 84 16.95 6.76 18.03
C ARG A 84 16.18 5.50 18.41
N ALA A 85 16.74 4.66 19.30
CA ALA A 85 16.11 3.44 19.76
C ALA A 85 14.80 3.73 20.53
N GLU A 86 14.78 4.76 21.38
CA GLU A 86 13.57 5.20 22.08
C GLU A 86 12.50 5.71 21.11
N ARG A 87 12.89 6.51 20.11
CA ARG A 87 11.97 6.99 19.06
C ARG A 87 11.42 5.83 18.22
N GLU A 88 12.24 4.84 17.89
CA GLU A 88 11.82 3.65 17.14
C GLU A 88 10.86 2.79 17.96
N LEU A 89 11.18 2.52 19.23
CA LEU A 89 10.30 1.80 20.15
C LEU A 89 8.94 2.51 20.28
N LYS A 90 8.95 3.85 20.44
CA LYS A 90 7.71 4.63 20.52
C LYS A 90 6.89 4.53 19.22
N ARG A 91 7.53 4.61 18.05
CA ARG A 91 6.85 4.43 16.76
C ARG A 91 6.25 3.03 16.62
N GLN A 92 6.97 2.00 17.04
CA GLN A 92 6.47 0.63 17.02
C GLN A 92 5.25 0.48 17.94
N GLN A 93 5.30 1.00 19.16
CA GLN A 93 4.17 1.02 20.08
C GLN A 93 2.96 1.77 19.51
N GLU A 94 3.18 2.93 18.88
CA GLU A 94 2.12 3.68 18.21
C GLU A 94 1.50 2.91 17.02
N LEU A 95 2.32 2.18 16.26
CA LEU A 95 1.84 1.35 15.15
C LEU A 95 1.04 0.14 15.65
N GLU A 96 1.55 -0.58 16.65
CA GLU A 96 0.86 -1.70 17.29
C GLU A 96 -0.47 -1.26 17.92
N ALA A 97 -0.49 -0.10 18.59
CA ALA A 97 -1.71 0.48 19.14
C ALA A 97 -2.73 0.82 18.05
N LYS A 98 -2.29 1.40 16.92
CA LYS A 98 -3.15 1.68 15.77
C LYS A 98 -3.70 0.40 15.14
N GLN A 99 -2.87 -0.63 14.96
CA GLN A 99 -3.30 -1.92 14.43
C GLN A 99 -4.33 -2.58 15.34
N LYS A 100 -4.09 -2.58 16.66
CA LYS A 100 -5.03 -3.08 17.66
C LYS A 100 -6.36 -2.32 17.59
N ALA A 101 -6.34 -1.00 17.57
CA ALA A 101 -7.55 -0.18 17.48
C ALA A 101 -8.31 -0.43 16.17
N THR A 102 -7.61 -0.67 15.06
CA THR A 102 -8.22 -0.98 13.76
C THR A 102 -8.91 -2.34 13.80
N LYS A 103 -8.26 -3.35 14.39
CA LYS A 103 -8.84 -4.67 14.58
C LYS A 103 -10.09 -4.64 15.48
N GLU A 104 -10.06 -3.87 16.56
CA GLU A 104 -11.20 -3.67 17.44
C GLU A 104 -12.37 -2.96 16.73
N ALA A 105 -12.06 -1.91 15.96
CA ALA A 105 -13.05 -1.21 15.13
C ALA A 105 -13.67 -2.16 14.09
N LYS A 106 -12.83 -2.95 13.39
CA LYS A 106 -13.29 -3.96 12.41
C LYS A 106 -14.24 -4.95 13.05
N ASN A 107 -13.85 -5.56 14.16
CA ASN A 107 -14.72 -6.51 14.87
C ASN A 107 -16.08 -5.89 15.26
N ARG A 108 -16.08 -4.64 15.75
CA ARG A 108 -17.31 -3.93 16.12
C ARG A 108 -18.19 -3.67 14.90
N ILE A 109 -17.62 -3.16 13.81
CA ILE A 109 -18.35 -2.87 12.57
C ILE A 109 -18.88 -4.18 11.98
N SER A 110 -18.05 -5.21 11.84
CA SER A 110 -18.47 -6.53 11.35
C SER A 110 -19.62 -7.12 12.17
N GLN A 111 -19.60 -6.96 13.49
CA GLN A 111 -20.72 -7.42 14.33
C GLN A 111 -22.03 -6.68 14.03
N SER A 112 -21.98 -5.39 13.67
CA SER A 112 -23.17 -4.62 13.27
C SER A 112 -23.68 -4.96 11.87
N LEU A 113 -22.87 -5.65 11.07
CA LEU A 113 -23.15 -6.01 9.68
C LEU A 113 -23.39 -7.53 9.52
N ILE A 114 -23.54 -8.27 10.61
CA ILE A 114 -23.53 -9.75 10.57
C ILE A 114 -24.65 -10.38 9.73
N ASP A 115 -25.79 -9.70 9.65
CA ASP A 115 -26.97 -10.15 8.90
C ASP A 115 -27.05 -9.52 7.49
N LYS A 116 -25.99 -8.85 7.03
CA LYS A 116 -25.94 -8.16 5.74
C LYS A 116 -25.17 -8.95 4.71
N ASP A 117 -25.69 -8.96 3.49
CA ASP A 117 -24.99 -9.49 2.34
C ASP A 117 -23.90 -8.51 1.84
N TRP A 118 -23.01 -8.98 0.98
CA TRP A 118 -21.85 -8.23 0.52
C TRP A 118 -22.21 -6.88 -0.15
N ASP A 119 -23.32 -6.83 -0.90
CA ASP A 119 -23.77 -5.62 -1.60
C ASP A 119 -24.37 -4.59 -0.62
N GLU A 120 -25.04 -5.05 0.42
CA GLU A 120 -25.47 -4.22 1.54
C GLU A 120 -24.28 -3.67 2.33
N ILE A 121 -23.25 -4.49 2.60
CA ILE A 121 -22.03 -4.06 3.29
C ILE A 121 -21.34 -2.96 2.49
N ILE A 122 -21.20 -3.14 1.17
CA ILE A 122 -20.66 -2.10 0.28
C ILE A 122 -21.50 -0.82 0.36
N THR A 123 -22.83 -0.96 0.38
CA THR A 123 -23.74 0.18 0.50
C THR A 123 -23.55 0.92 1.82
N GLU A 124 -23.36 0.23 2.95
CA GLU A 124 -23.07 0.86 4.24
C GLU A 124 -21.71 1.56 4.26
N TYR A 125 -20.68 0.97 3.64
CA TYR A 125 -19.37 1.61 3.48
C TYR A 125 -19.48 2.93 2.70
N LEU A 126 -20.22 2.94 1.59
CA LEU A 126 -20.38 4.13 0.75
C LEU A 126 -21.17 5.27 1.41
N LYS A 127 -21.82 5.02 2.55
CA LYS A 127 -22.42 6.05 3.40
C LYS A 127 -21.39 6.76 4.29
N GLN A 128 -20.23 6.14 4.56
CA GLN A 128 -19.15 6.67 5.41
C GLN A 128 -18.33 7.75 4.68
N LYS A 129 -18.98 8.85 4.31
CA LYS A 129 -18.39 9.91 3.49
C LYS A 129 -17.16 10.56 4.15
N GLU A 130 -17.12 10.57 5.47
CA GLU A 130 -16.00 11.05 6.28
C GLU A 130 -14.69 10.33 5.95
N CYS A 131 -14.75 9.03 5.62
CA CYS A 131 -13.59 8.22 5.31
C CYS A 131 -12.93 8.56 3.97
N ASN A 132 -13.59 9.37 3.13
CA ASN A 132 -13.00 9.92 1.92
C ASN A 132 -12.13 11.17 2.18
N SER A 133 -12.24 11.78 3.37
CA SER A 133 -11.45 12.98 3.69
C SER A 133 -9.99 12.63 4.01
N LEU A 134 -9.06 13.47 3.57
CA LEU A 134 -7.62 13.28 3.84
C LEU A 134 -7.29 13.21 5.35
N ALA A 135 -8.08 13.92 6.17
CA ALA A 135 -7.89 13.96 7.61
C ALA A 135 -8.36 12.68 8.31
N GLN A 136 -9.44 12.04 7.84
CA GLN A 136 -10.07 10.91 8.53
C GLN A 136 -9.74 9.54 7.92
N ARG A 137 -9.28 9.48 6.66
CA ARG A 137 -9.04 8.20 5.95
C ARG A 137 -8.08 7.23 6.64
N ASN A 138 -7.19 7.74 7.50
CA ASN A 138 -6.18 6.95 8.22
C ASN A 138 -6.56 6.71 9.69
N THR A 139 -7.79 7.02 10.09
CA THR A 139 -8.29 6.66 11.41
C THR A 139 -8.53 5.15 11.49
N PRO A 140 -8.42 4.53 12.67
CA PRO A 140 -8.73 3.11 12.85
C PRO A 140 -10.11 2.70 12.32
N GLU A 141 -11.13 3.56 12.51
CA GLU A 141 -12.50 3.31 12.03
C GLU A 141 -12.55 3.25 10.49
N CYS A 142 -11.93 4.20 9.80
CA CYS A 142 -11.94 4.24 8.34
C CYS A 142 -11.09 3.15 7.70
N MET A 143 -9.97 2.77 8.34
CA MET A 143 -9.17 1.63 7.89
C MET A 143 -9.96 0.32 8.05
N ALA A 144 -10.68 0.15 9.16
CA ALA A 144 -11.54 -1.01 9.38
C ALA A 144 -12.67 -1.09 8.34
N TRP A 145 -13.38 0.01 8.10
CA TRP A 145 -14.40 0.12 7.04
C TRP A 145 -13.85 -0.24 5.67
N LYS A 146 -12.64 0.21 5.35
CA LYS A 146 -11.97 -0.09 4.09
C LYS A 146 -11.66 -1.59 3.96
N GLU A 147 -11.11 -2.23 4.99
CA GLU A 147 -10.86 -3.67 4.96
C GLU A 147 -12.15 -4.48 4.79
N ILE A 148 -13.21 -4.11 5.49
CA ILE A 148 -14.54 -4.76 5.37
C ILE A 148 -15.10 -4.59 3.97
N HIS A 149 -14.96 -3.39 3.38
CA HIS A 149 -15.36 -3.13 2.01
C HIS A 149 -14.56 -3.97 1.01
N GLU A 150 -13.25 -4.09 1.17
CA GLU A 150 -12.40 -4.93 0.32
C GLU A 150 -12.78 -6.41 0.41
N GLU A 151 -13.10 -6.92 1.61
CA GLU A 151 -13.60 -8.28 1.83
C GLU A 151 -14.94 -8.51 1.15
N ALA A 152 -15.92 -7.62 1.33
CA ALA A 152 -17.22 -7.70 0.68
C ALA A 152 -17.13 -7.57 -0.85
N PHE A 153 -16.25 -6.71 -1.35
CA PHE A 153 -16.00 -6.56 -2.78
C PHE A 153 -15.50 -7.88 -3.39
N LYS A 154 -14.54 -8.51 -2.72
CA LYS A 154 -14.00 -9.82 -3.14
C LYS A 154 -15.05 -10.92 -3.05
N GLU A 155 -15.84 -10.94 -1.98
CA GLU A 155 -16.93 -11.90 -1.83
C GLU A 155 -17.93 -11.79 -2.99
N GLY A 156 -18.34 -10.57 -3.36
CA GLY A 156 -19.21 -10.36 -4.50
C GLY A 156 -18.59 -10.81 -5.83
N GLU A 157 -17.30 -10.57 -6.06
CA GLU A 157 -16.59 -11.12 -7.24
C GLU A 157 -16.58 -12.66 -7.23
N ASP A 158 -16.31 -13.28 -6.08
CA ASP A 158 -16.28 -14.74 -5.92
C ASP A 158 -17.68 -15.40 -6.04
N GLN A 159 -18.74 -14.68 -5.70
CA GLN A 159 -20.12 -15.14 -5.89
C GLN A 159 -20.56 -14.97 -7.36
N LEU A 160 -20.43 -13.77 -7.92
CA LEU A 160 -20.88 -13.46 -9.28
C LEU A 160 -20.06 -14.16 -10.37
N SER A 161 -18.81 -14.53 -10.10
CA SER A 161 -18.00 -15.32 -11.04
C SER A 161 -18.49 -16.76 -11.23
N LYS A 162 -19.31 -17.28 -10.32
CA LYS A 162 -19.92 -18.61 -10.41
C LYS A 162 -21.25 -18.62 -11.16
N GLU A 163 -21.85 -17.46 -11.33
CA GLU A 163 -23.09 -17.31 -12.10
C GLU A 163 -22.83 -17.56 -13.58
N ASN A 164 -23.82 -18.14 -14.27
CA ASN A 164 -23.78 -18.20 -15.72
C ASN A 164 -24.01 -16.79 -16.31
N PHE A 165 -23.43 -16.55 -17.49
CA PHE A 165 -23.39 -15.21 -18.08
C PHE A 165 -24.77 -14.59 -18.35
N GLU A 166 -25.77 -15.40 -18.74
CA GLU A 166 -27.13 -14.94 -18.99
C GLU A 166 -27.78 -14.46 -17.67
N ALA A 167 -27.73 -15.30 -16.63
CA ALA A 167 -28.24 -14.93 -15.30
C ALA A 167 -27.53 -13.70 -14.74
N LEU A 168 -26.20 -13.61 -14.89
CA LEU A 168 -25.45 -12.43 -14.48
C LEU A 168 -25.89 -11.18 -15.23
N THR A 169 -26.19 -11.30 -16.53
CA THR A 169 -26.68 -10.17 -17.34
C THR A 169 -28.05 -9.69 -16.86
N GLU A 170 -28.95 -10.60 -16.49
CA GLU A 170 -30.28 -10.26 -15.95
C GLU A 170 -30.20 -9.52 -14.59
N GLN A 171 -29.16 -9.80 -13.80
CA GLN A 171 -28.92 -9.16 -12.50
C GLN A 171 -28.38 -7.72 -12.60
N GLN A 172 -28.14 -7.18 -13.81
CA GLN A 172 -27.64 -5.81 -13.97
C GLN A 172 -28.47 -4.79 -13.20
N ALA A 173 -29.80 -4.85 -13.34
CA ALA A 173 -30.69 -3.90 -12.70
C ALA A 173 -30.61 -3.98 -11.17
N THR A 174 -30.45 -5.19 -10.62
CA THR A 174 -30.32 -5.43 -9.17
C THR A 174 -29.17 -4.63 -8.58
N TYR A 175 -27.99 -4.70 -9.19
CA TYR A 175 -26.79 -4.07 -8.63
C TYR A 175 -26.54 -2.63 -9.12
N CYS A 176 -27.01 -2.27 -10.32
CA CYS A 176 -26.67 -1.00 -10.96
C CYS A 176 -27.73 0.09 -10.92
N ASN A 177 -28.94 -0.17 -10.39
CA ASN A 177 -29.99 0.85 -10.37
C ASN A 177 -29.74 1.98 -9.36
N LEU A 178 -29.17 1.65 -8.19
CA LEU A 178 -29.06 2.59 -7.07
C LEU A 178 -27.72 3.33 -7.04
N ASP A 179 -26.61 2.63 -7.28
CA ASP A 179 -25.27 3.22 -7.17
C ASP A 179 -24.30 2.68 -8.22
N LYS A 180 -23.80 3.58 -9.07
CA LYS A 180 -22.86 3.27 -10.17
C LYS A 180 -21.46 3.82 -9.91
N ARG A 181 -21.17 4.29 -8.69
CA ARG A 181 -19.85 4.83 -8.35
C ARG A 181 -18.81 3.70 -8.29
N PRO A 182 -17.52 4.02 -8.52
CA PRO A 182 -16.44 3.07 -8.26
C PRO A 182 -16.51 2.55 -6.82
N GLY A 183 -16.28 1.25 -6.65
CA GLY A 183 -16.40 0.56 -5.37
C GLY A 183 -17.84 0.20 -4.96
N SER A 184 -18.86 0.45 -5.79
CA SER A 184 -20.24 0.02 -5.50
C SER A 184 -20.50 -1.43 -5.89
N ALA A 185 -21.67 -1.97 -5.53
CA ALA A 185 -22.11 -3.28 -5.99
C ALA A 185 -22.24 -3.36 -7.52
N CYS A 186 -22.57 -2.25 -8.19
CA CYS A 186 -22.54 -2.17 -9.64
C CYS A 186 -21.13 -2.34 -10.22
N ASP A 187 -20.10 -1.80 -9.55
CA ASP A 187 -18.70 -1.97 -9.98
C ASP A 187 -18.28 -3.44 -9.86
N VAL A 188 -18.65 -4.11 -8.76
CA VAL A 188 -18.46 -5.57 -8.60
C VAL A 188 -19.14 -6.35 -9.74
N TRP A 189 -20.43 -6.09 -9.97
CA TRP A 189 -21.17 -6.72 -11.07
C TRP A 189 -20.52 -6.46 -12.43
N GLN A 190 -20.13 -5.21 -12.70
CA GLN A 190 -19.55 -4.82 -13.98
C GLN A 190 -18.19 -5.49 -14.22
N LYS A 191 -17.35 -5.63 -13.19
CA LYS A 191 -16.08 -6.37 -13.28
C LYS A 191 -16.30 -7.85 -13.56
N SER A 192 -17.22 -8.49 -12.84
CA SER A 192 -17.58 -9.89 -13.06
C SER A 192 -18.13 -10.10 -14.47
N TRP A 193 -19.05 -9.25 -14.90
CA TRP A 193 -19.64 -9.28 -16.24
C TRP A 193 -18.58 -9.09 -17.34
N ASN A 194 -17.71 -8.09 -17.20
CA ASN A 194 -16.65 -7.82 -18.17
C ASN A 194 -15.67 -8.99 -18.29
N THR A 195 -15.33 -9.62 -17.17
CA THR A 195 -14.43 -10.78 -17.13
C THR A 195 -15.03 -11.97 -17.88
N GLN A 196 -16.29 -12.31 -17.58
CA GLN A 196 -16.99 -13.40 -18.27
C GLN A 196 -17.22 -13.06 -19.77
N ASN A 197 -17.64 -11.84 -20.08
CA ASN A 197 -17.82 -11.37 -21.45
C ASN A 197 -16.54 -11.52 -22.27
N ALA A 198 -15.39 -11.09 -21.72
CA ALA A 198 -14.09 -11.23 -22.36
C ALA A 198 -13.74 -12.70 -22.61
N ALA A 199 -14.01 -13.61 -21.66
CA ALA A 199 -13.78 -15.03 -21.83
C ALA A 199 -14.64 -15.63 -22.96
N ILE A 200 -15.93 -15.27 -23.04
CA ILE A 200 -16.84 -15.71 -24.11
C ILE A 200 -16.39 -15.18 -25.47
N VAL A 201 -16.05 -13.88 -25.56
CA VAL A 201 -15.55 -13.29 -26.80
C VAL A 201 -14.27 -13.98 -27.26
N ASN A 202 -13.36 -14.30 -26.33
CA ASN A 202 -12.15 -15.05 -26.66
C ASN A 202 -12.45 -16.48 -27.14
N GLN A 203 -13.49 -17.15 -26.63
CA GLN A 203 -13.93 -18.43 -27.18
C GLN A 203 -14.36 -18.28 -28.64
N PHE A 204 -15.17 -17.27 -28.96
CA PHE A 204 -15.60 -17.00 -30.34
C PHE A 204 -14.47 -16.54 -31.28
N ILE A 205 -13.38 -15.98 -30.75
CA ILE A 205 -12.20 -15.64 -31.56
C ILE A 205 -11.41 -16.90 -31.93
N ASN A 206 -11.32 -17.87 -31.02
CA ASN A 206 -10.44 -19.03 -31.14
C ASN A 206 -11.13 -20.31 -31.64
N ASP A 207 -12.46 -20.32 -31.72
CA ASP A 207 -13.25 -21.46 -32.19
C ASP A 207 -14.08 -21.04 -33.42
N ASP A 208 -13.57 -21.40 -34.61
CA ASP A 208 -14.18 -21.05 -35.90
C ASP A 208 -15.55 -21.65 -36.07
N GLN A 209 -15.71 -22.93 -35.71
CA GLN A 209 -16.98 -23.62 -35.85
C GLN A 209 -18.03 -22.93 -34.98
N ARG A 210 -17.74 -22.72 -33.70
CA ARG A 210 -18.66 -22.07 -32.78
C ARG A 210 -18.97 -20.64 -33.18
N PHE A 211 -17.99 -19.89 -33.66
CA PHE A 211 -18.20 -18.54 -34.18
C PHE A 211 -19.16 -18.52 -35.37
N VAL A 212 -18.93 -19.36 -36.39
CA VAL A 212 -19.76 -19.41 -37.60
C VAL A 212 -21.19 -19.84 -37.27
N GLU A 213 -21.34 -20.88 -36.44
CA GLU A 213 -22.65 -21.38 -36.03
C GLU A 213 -23.44 -20.32 -35.28
N THR A 214 -22.86 -19.71 -34.24
CA THR A 214 -23.56 -18.69 -33.44
C THR A 214 -23.79 -17.39 -34.23
N TYR A 215 -22.85 -16.97 -35.08
CA TYR A 215 -23.07 -15.84 -35.98
C TYR A 215 -24.27 -16.09 -36.90
N ASN A 216 -24.36 -17.28 -37.51
CA ASN A 216 -25.43 -17.61 -38.43
C ASN A 216 -26.78 -17.71 -37.69
N GLN A 217 -26.80 -18.15 -36.43
CA GLN A 217 -28.01 -18.08 -35.58
C GLN A 217 -28.47 -16.64 -35.32
N CYS A 218 -27.54 -15.73 -35.02
CA CYS A 218 -27.84 -14.30 -34.89
C CYS A 218 -28.36 -13.70 -36.20
N TYR A 219 -27.73 -14.03 -37.33
CA TYR A 219 -28.20 -13.64 -38.65
C TYR A 219 -29.62 -14.14 -38.93
N ASP A 220 -29.94 -15.41 -38.65
CA ASP A 220 -31.28 -15.96 -38.87
C ASP A 220 -32.36 -15.25 -38.03
N THR A 221 -31.99 -14.82 -36.82
CA THR A 221 -32.90 -14.05 -35.95
C THR A 221 -33.15 -12.65 -36.53
N MET A 222 -32.10 -12.00 -37.03
CA MET A 222 -32.19 -10.71 -37.71
C MET A 222 -33.00 -10.81 -39.02
N GLU A 223 -32.82 -11.89 -39.78
CA GLU A 223 -33.56 -12.17 -41.02
C GLU A 223 -35.07 -12.29 -40.74
N LYS A 224 -35.46 -13.02 -39.68
CA LYS A 224 -36.87 -13.12 -39.25
C LYS A 224 -37.48 -11.77 -38.89
N ILE A 225 -36.74 -10.90 -38.21
CA ILE A 225 -37.19 -9.53 -37.89
C ILE A 225 -37.37 -8.71 -39.17
N ARG A 226 -36.46 -8.84 -40.15
CA ARG A 226 -36.56 -8.11 -41.43
C ARG A 226 -37.76 -8.56 -42.25
N GLN A 227 -38.06 -9.86 -42.22
CA GLN A 227 -39.16 -10.49 -42.94
C GLN A 227 -40.52 -10.37 -42.24
N SER A 228 -40.58 -9.92 -40.98
CA SER A 228 -41.86 -9.75 -40.26
C SER A 228 -42.73 -8.64 -40.85
N ASP A 229 -44.01 -8.60 -40.52
CA ASP A 229 -44.93 -7.55 -40.96
C ASP A 229 -44.81 -6.26 -40.12
N GLU A 230 -43.83 -6.19 -39.22
CA GLU A 230 -43.65 -5.07 -38.31
C GLU A 230 -43.24 -3.77 -39.02
N GLY A 231 -43.65 -2.65 -38.46
CA GLY A 231 -43.23 -1.33 -38.94
C GLY A 231 -41.71 -1.11 -38.82
N ARG A 232 -41.13 -0.30 -39.72
CA ARG A 232 -39.68 -0.02 -39.75
C ARG A 232 -39.07 0.35 -38.41
N ARG A 233 -39.78 1.13 -37.58
CA ARG A 233 -39.32 1.54 -36.25
C ARG A 233 -39.21 0.36 -35.29
N VAL A 234 -40.23 -0.50 -35.27
CA VAL A 234 -40.26 -1.72 -34.43
C VAL A 234 -39.16 -2.68 -34.86
N LYS A 235 -39.01 -2.92 -36.17
CA LYS A 235 -37.90 -3.73 -36.70
C LYS A 235 -36.52 -3.21 -36.25
N THR A 236 -36.31 -1.90 -36.34
CA THR A 236 -35.04 -1.28 -35.90
C THR A 236 -34.79 -1.48 -34.40
N GLN A 237 -35.85 -1.43 -33.59
CA GLN A 237 -35.74 -1.69 -32.15
C GLN A 237 -35.40 -3.15 -31.87
N LEU A 238 -36.13 -4.10 -32.47
CA LEU A 238 -35.88 -5.53 -32.31
C LEU A 238 -34.47 -5.91 -32.78
N GLU A 239 -34.01 -5.36 -33.91
CA GLU A 239 -32.62 -5.56 -34.37
C GLU A 239 -31.59 -5.04 -33.35
N ARG A 240 -31.85 -3.89 -32.71
CA ARG A 240 -30.99 -3.36 -31.65
C ARG A 240 -30.97 -4.26 -30.42
N GLU A 241 -32.12 -4.77 -30.01
CA GLU A 241 -32.24 -5.71 -28.90
C GLU A 241 -31.43 -6.98 -29.18
N VAL A 242 -31.57 -7.57 -30.37
CA VAL A 242 -30.76 -8.73 -30.79
C VAL A 242 -29.27 -8.40 -30.82
N THR A 243 -28.85 -7.30 -31.45
CA THR A 243 -27.41 -6.93 -31.50
C THR A 243 -26.82 -6.49 -30.15
N GLY A 244 -27.67 -6.25 -29.15
CA GLY A 244 -27.30 -5.86 -27.79
C GLY A 244 -27.41 -7.00 -26.78
N SER A 245 -28.01 -8.13 -27.12
CA SER A 245 -28.21 -9.28 -26.24
C SER A 245 -27.18 -10.38 -26.45
N TYR A 246 -27.02 -11.24 -25.44
CA TYR A 246 -26.27 -12.49 -25.57
C TYR A 246 -27.00 -13.46 -26.51
N PRO A 247 -26.29 -14.22 -27.38
CA PRO A 247 -24.84 -14.18 -27.63
C PRO A 247 -24.40 -13.20 -28.73
N CYS A 248 -25.34 -12.51 -29.38
CA CYS A 248 -25.07 -11.73 -30.60
C CYS A 248 -24.21 -10.48 -30.35
N TYR A 249 -24.27 -9.89 -29.15
CA TYR A 249 -23.35 -8.85 -28.73
C TYR A 249 -21.90 -9.35 -28.73
N GLN A 250 -21.64 -10.51 -28.13
CA GLN A 250 -20.31 -11.12 -28.06
C GLN A 250 -19.79 -11.53 -29.44
N ILE A 251 -20.67 -12.05 -30.30
CA ILE A 251 -20.33 -12.33 -31.70
C ILE A 251 -19.94 -11.06 -32.43
N LYS A 252 -20.65 -9.95 -32.21
CA LYS A 252 -20.30 -8.66 -32.83
C LYS A 252 -18.92 -8.18 -32.40
N GLU A 253 -18.60 -8.30 -31.12
CA GLU A 253 -17.25 -8.03 -30.63
C GLU A 253 -16.20 -8.94 -31.28
N ALA A 254 -16.45 -10.25 -31.30
CA ALA A 254 -15.53 -11.24 -31.87
C ALA A 254 -15.29 -10.99 -33.37
N TYR A 255 -16.35 -10.70 -34.14
CA TYR A 255 -16.28 -10.38 -35.57
C TYR A 255 -15.33 -9.20 -35.83
N SER A 256 -15.43 -8.14 -35.02
CA SER A 256 -14.53 -6.99 -35.09
C SER A 256 -13.09 -7.34 -34.72
N LYS A 257 -12.89 -8.08 -33.61
CA LYS A 257 -11.58 -8.52 -33.14
C LYS A 257 -10.88 -9.50 -34.10
N ARG A 258 -11.65 -10.23 -34.92
CA ARG A 258 -11.18 -11.09 -36.00
C ARG A 258 -10.83 -10.34 -37.29
N GLY A 259 -11.05 -9.01 -37.35
CA GLY A 259 -10.73 -8.20 -38.52
C GLY A 259 -11.73 -8.34 -39.68
N LEU A 260 -12.92 -8.89 -39.44
CA LEU A 260 -13.93 -9.12 -40.49
C LEU A 260 -14.76 -7.86 -40.80
N GLY A 261 -14.58 -6.79 -40.03
CA GLY A 261 -15.25 -5.50 -40.16
C GLY A 261 -15.84 -4.99 -38.85
N SER A 262 -16.44 -3.81 -38.87
CA SER A 262 -17.07 -3.20 -37.69
C SER A 262 -18.35 -2.46 -38.07
N GLY A 263 -19.27 -2.33 -37.11
CA GLY A 263 -20.54 -1.65 -37.34
C GLY A 263 -21.60 -2.04 -36.29
N TRP A 264 -22.68 -1.28 -36.24
CA TRP A 264 -23.81 -1.58 -35.35
C TRP A 264 -24.52 -2.88 -35.76
N ASN A 265 -24.72 -3.10 -37.06
CA ASN A 265 -25.32 -4.31 -37.61
C ASN A 265 -24.35 -4.98 -38.60
N ILE A 266 -23.70 -6.04 -38.13
CA ILE A 266 -22.80 -6.86 -38.94
C ILE A 266 -23.48 -8.10 -39.55
N PHE A 267 -24.72 -8.39 -39.15
CA PHE A 267 -25.46 -9.60 -39.49
C PHE A 267 -26.24 -9.41 -40.80
N THR A 268 -25.52 -9.19 -41.90
CA THR A 268 -26.12 -8.87 -43.20
C THR A 268 -26.20 -10.05 -44.16
N LYS A 269 -25.40 -11.10 -43.93
CA LYS A 269 -25.41 -12.35 -44.70
C LYS A 269 -24.87 -13.47 -43.83
N ARG A 270 -25.20 -14.72 -44.16
CA ARG A 270 -24.50 -15.89 -43.57
C ARG A 270 -23.01 -15.85 -43.89
N ILE A 271 -22.21 -16.43 -43.00
CA ILE A 271 -20.77 -16.62 -43.19
C ILE A 271 -20.40 -18.10 -43.17
N SER A 272 -19.28 -18.39 -43.83
CA SER A 272 -18.51 -19.63 -43.73
C SER A 272 -17.04 -19.23 -43.65
N LEU A 273 -16.28 -19.84 -42.75
CA LEU A 273 -14.85 -19.59 -42.56
C LEU A 273 -14.05 -20.83 -42.94
#